data_AF-I3EIZ5-F1
#
_entry.id   AF-I3EIZ5-F1
#
_cell.length_a   1.000
_cell.length_b   1.000
_cell.length_c   1.000
_cell.angle_alpha   90.00
_cell.angle_beta   90.00
_cell.angle_gamma   90.00
#
_symmetry.space_group_name_H-M   'P 1'
#
loop_
_entity.id
_entity.type
_entity.pdbx_description
1 polymer ?
#
loop_
_entity_poly.entity_id
_entity_poly.type
_entity_poly.pdbx_seq_one_letter_code
_entity_poly.pdbx_strand_id
1 'polypeptide(L)'
;MNAVGMDKRAGFSILIELLGTFLGTSFIEGRTLYIFIALSVITFLLIIIIGRMDPGTLSRRNSNYYNSVLFKDYTYRVIQDNKAIAGRSFEKKGVQLHSEVFCKTCGIFRPSGTSHCRECNQCIAVMDHHCVWLSNCIGEVNYPYFMNLLSIECLRGLILVVYRCMQPFPEFTFTQKSICFYITLLWSFMLTAFISALFGYFMWLNLKGYTSRAYCKPKKVQCKD
;
A
#
# COMPACT_ATOMS: atom_id res chain seq x y z
N MET A 1 -25.04 4.76 1.25
CA MET A 1 -23.80 4.21 0.67
C MET A 1 -23.27 5.28 -0.26
N ASN A 2 -22.28 6.07 0.17
CA ASN A 2 -21.67 7.04 -0.73
C ASN A 2 -20.77 6.25 -1.67
N ALA A 3 -21.20 6.09 -2.92
CA ALA A 3 -20.34 5.57 -3.96
C ALA A 3 -19.11 6.47 -4.03
N VAL A 4 -17.96 5.93 -3.60
CA VAL A 4 -16.67 6.55 -3.84
C VAL A 4 -16.54 6.58 -5.36
N GLY A 5 -16.78 7.75 -5.96
CA GLY A 5 -16.54 7.96 -7.38
C GLY A 5 -15.10 7.56 -7.67
N MET A 6 -14.88 6.70 -8.66
CA MET A 6 -13.52 6.37 -9.09
C MET A 6 -12.81 7.70 -9.43
N ASP A 7 -11.76 8.03 -8.68
CA ASP A 7 -10.88 9.14 -9.02
C ASP A 7 -10.35 8.91 -10.44
N LYS A 8 -10.13 10.00 -11.19
CA LYS A 8 -9.45 9.94 -12.50
C LYS A 8 -8.11 9.20 -12.41
N ARG A 9 -7.48 9.21 -11.23
CA ARG A 9 -6.23 8.49 -10.92
C ARG A 9 -6.35 6.96 -11.00
N ALA A 10 -7.51 6.37 -10.72
CA ALA A 10 -7.72 4.92 -10.88
C ALA A 10 -7.61 4.49 -12.36
N GLY A 11 -8.07 5.34 -13.29
CA GLY A 11 -7.97 5.07 -14.73
C GLY A 11 -6.53 5.07 -15.25
N PHE A 12 -5.66 5.90 -14.65
CA PHE A 12 -4.25 5.99 -15.05
C PHE A 12 -3.47 4.71 -14.75
N SER A 13 -3.68 4.10 -13.58
CA SER A 13 -3.02 2.84 -13.22
C SER A 13 -3.50 1.68 -14.07
N ILE A 14 -4.80 1.63 -14.37
CA ILE A 14 -5.36 0.65 -15.30
C ILE A 14 -4.73 0.79 -16.69
N LEU A 15 -4.58 2.03 -17.18
CA LEU A 15 -3.95 2.28 -18.47
C LEU A 15 -2.49 1.79 -18.50
N ILE A 16 -1.70 2.11 -17.47
CA ILE A 16 -0.31 1.66 -17.37
C ILE A 16 -0.24 0.13 -17.35
N GLU A 17 -1.12 -0.51 -16.59
CA GLU A 17 -1.16 -1.96 -16.47
C GLU A 17 -1.50 -2.64 -17.81
N LEU A 18 -2.49 -2.11 -18.55
CA LEU A 18 -2.85 -2.60 -19.87
C LEU A 18 -1.73 -2.39 -20.89
N LEU A 19 -1.07 -1.22 -20.87
CA LEU A 19 0.08 -0.95 -21.74
C LEU A 19 1.26 -1.87 -21.43
N GLY A 20 1.56 -2.09 -20.14
CA GLY A 20 2.60 -3.00 -19.69
C GLY A 20 2.30 -4.45 -20.09
N THR A 21 1.05 -4.88 -19.95
CA THR A 21 0.60 -6.21 -20.40
C THR A 21 0.75 -6.35 -21.91
N PHE A 22 0.27 -5.38 -22.70
CA PHE A 22 0.38 -5.40 -24.16
C PHE A 22 1.84 -5.50 -24.61
N LEU A 23 2.72 -4.65 -24.06
CA LEU A 23 4.15 -4.70 -24.34
C LEU A 23 4.74 -6.06 -23.94
N GLY A 24 4.43 -6.58 -22.74
CA GLY A 24 4.90 -7.89 -22.29
C GLY A 24 4.48 -9.03 -23.23
N THR A 25 3.22 -9.06 -23.65
CA THR A 25 2.70 -10.10 -24.55
C THR A 25 3.34 -10.06 -25.95
N SER A 26 3.88 -8.92 -26.38
CA SER A 26 4.59 -8.82 -27.67
C SER A 26 5.94 -9.55 -27.69
N PHE A 27 6.46 -9.94 -26.52
CA PHE A 27 7.77 -10.55 -26.39
C PHE A 27 7.75 -11.98 -25.87
N ILE A 28 6.64 -12.46 -25.31
CA ILE A 28 6.53 -13.77 -24.66
C ILE A 28 5.71 -14.69 -25.55
N GLU A 29 6.20 -15.92 -25.75
CA GLU A 29 5.50 -16.94 -26.54
C GLU A 29 5.27 -18.24 -25.75
N GLY A 30 4.43 -19.11 -26.30
CA GLY A 30 4.22 -20.47 -25.80
C GLY A 30 3.56 -20.53 -24.41
N ARG A 31 4.00 -21.48 -23.58
CA ARG A 31 3.40 -21.71 -22.25
C ARG A 31 3.59 -20.53 -21.29
N THR A 32 4.72 -19.84 -21.40
CA THR A 32 5.04 -18.67 -20.57
C THR A 32 4.05 -17.53 -20.82
N LEU A 33 3.55 -17.38 -22.05
CA LEU A 33 2.57 -16.35 -22.40
C LEU A 33 1.26 -16.53 -21.62
N TYR A 34 0.74 -17.77 -21.54
CA TYR A 34 -0.49 -18.04 -20.79
C TYR A 34 -0.34 -17.75 -19.29
N ILE A 35 0.81 -18.08 -18.71
CA ILE A 35 1.11 -17.75 -17.30
C ILE A 35 1.17 -16.24 -17.12
N PHE A 36 1.87 -15.53 -18.02
CA PHE A 36 1.98 -14.07 -17.97
C PHE A 36 0.62 -13.38 -18.07
N ILE A 37 -0.24 -13.82 -19.00
CA ILE A 37 -1.61 -13.31 -19.15
C ILE A 37 -2.44 -13.60 -17.90
N ALA A 38 -2.37 -14.82 -17.35
CA ALA A 38 -3.12 -15.17 -16.15
C ALA A 38 -2.72 -14.28 -14.96
N LEU A 39 -1.41 -14.06 -14.75
CA LEU A 39 -0.91 -13.14 -13.72
C LEU A 39 -1.38 -11.70 -13.98
N SER A 40 -1.38 -11.24 -15.24
CA SER A 40 -1.85 -9.90 -15.62
C SER A 40 -3.35 -9.70 -15.38
N VAL A 41 -4.16 -10.75 -15.59
CA VAL A 41 -5.59 -10.72 -15.24
C VAL A 41 -5.77 -10.66 -13.72
N ILE A 42 -5.01 -11.44 -12.96
CA ILE A 42 -5.07 -11.44 -11.49
C ILE A 42 -4.69 -10.06 -10.93
N THR A 43 -3.62 -9.44 -11.42
CA THR A 43 -3.18 -8.11 -10.96
C THR A 43 -4.20 -7.04 -11.31
N PHE A 44 -4.77 -7.07 -12.52
CA PHE A 44 -5.86 -6.17 -12.91
C PHE A 44 -7.07 -6.29 -11.98
N LEU A 45 -7.49 -7.52 -11.66
CA LEU A 45 -8.57 -7.77 -10.71
C LEU A 45 -8.23 -7.27 -9.31
N LEU A 46 -7.00 -7.50 -8.83
CA LEU A 46 -6.55 -7.01 -7.52
C LEU A 46 -6.52 -5.47 -7.46
N ILE A 47 -6.09 -4.78 -8.52
CA ILE A 47 -6.12 -3.31 -8.58
C ILE A 47 -7.55 -2.80 -8.40
N ILE A 48 -8.52 -3.41 -9.10
CA ILE A 48 -9.95 -3.03 -8.98
C ILE A 48 -10.49 -3.35 -7.58
N ILE A 49 -10.19 -4.54 -7.06
CA ILE A 49 -10.65 -5.00 -5.75
C ILE A 49 -10.10 -4.08 -4.66
N ILE A 50 -8.78 -3.86 -4.61
CA ILE A 50 -8.13 -3.04 -3.58
C ILE A 50 -8.56 -1.58 -3.71
N GLY A 51 -8.67 -1.06 -4.93
CA GLY A 51 -9.14 0.31 -5.17
C GLY A 51 -10.57 0.57 -4.68
N ARG A 52 -11.39 -0.47 -4.55
CA ARG A 52 -12.78 -0.38 -4.04
C ARG A 52 -12.98 -0.89 -2.63
N MET A 53 -11.99 -1.57 -2.06
CA MET A 53 -12.07 -2.14 -0.73
C MET A 53 -12.09 -1.04 0.33
N ASP A 54 -12.91 -1.18 1.37
CA ASP A 54 -12.82 -0.31 2.54
C ASP A 54 -11.47 -0.58 3.24
N PRO A 55 -10.57 0.42 3.33
CA PRO A 55 -9.26 0.24 3.96
C PRO A 55 -9.33 0.15 5.50
N GLY A 56 -10.51 0.28 6.10
CA GLY A 56 -10.70 0.38 7.55
C GLY A 56 -11.17 1.78 7.96
N THR A 57 -12.17 2.30 7.25
CA THR A 57 -12.70 3.64 7.45
C THR A 57 -13.43 3.77 8.78
N LEU A 58 -13.04 4.75 9.58
CA LEU A 58 -13.68 5.06 10.84
C LEU A 58 -14.73 6.16 10.67
N SER A 59 -15.96 5.83 11.06
CA SER A 59 -17.08 6.76 11.20
C SER A 59 -17.33 7.07 12.68
N ARG A 60 -18.08 8.14 12.99
CA ARG A 60 -18.46 8.48 14.38
C ARG A 60 -19.22 7.37 15.10
N ARG A 61 -19.96 6.51 14.38
CA ARG A 61 -20.65 5.36 14.96
C ARG A 61 -19.69 4.22 15.31
N ASN A 62 -18.68 4.00 14.48
CA ASN A 62 -17.81 2.82 14.56
C ASN A 62 -16.48 3.14 15.27
N SER A 63 -16.12 4.41 15.41
CA SER A 63 -14.88 4.85 16.08
C SER A 63 -14.84 4.41 17.55
N ASN A 64 -15.99 4.42 18.23
CA ASN A 64 -16.09 3.97 19.62
C ASN A 64 -15.91 2.46 19.74
N TYR A 65 -16.35 1.69 18.74
CA TYR A 65 -16.14 0.25 18.69
C TYR A 65 -14.66 -0.10 18.55
N TYR A 66 -13.96 0.51 17.59
CA TYR A 66 -12.52 0.28 17.42
C TYR A 66 -11.71 0.76 18.63
N ASN A 67 -12.11 1.86 19.29
CA ASN A 67 -11.54 2.22 20.59
C ASN A 67 -11.71 1.07 21.58
N SER A 68 -12.93 0.55 21.75
CA SER A 68 -13.19 -0.54 22.71
C SER A 68 -12.40 -1.83 22.41
N VAL A 69 -12.22 -2.19 21.13
CA VAL A 69 -11.46 -3.38 20.71
C VAL A 69 -9.96 -3.18 20.95
N LEU A 70 -9.39 -2.07 20.47
CA LEU A 70 -7.97 -1.74 20.71
C LEU A 70 -7.66 -1.65 22.20
N PHE A 71 -8.60 -1.15 23.01
CA PHE A 71 -8.48 -1.14 24.45
C PHE A 71 -8.59 -2.54 25.09
N LYS A 72 -9.40 -3.43 24.55
CA LYS A 72 -9.58 -4.78 25.10
C LYS A 72 -8.35 -5.66 24.85
N ASP A 73 -7.70 -5.51 23.70
CA ASP A 73 -6.53 -6.32 23.31
C ASP A 73 -5.21 -5.82 23.93
N TYR A 74 -5.24 -4.69 24.65
CA TYR A 74 -4.12 -4.11 25.37
C TYR A 74 -4.52 -3.92 26.85
N THR A 75 -3.96 -4.71 27.77
CA THR A 75 -4.26 -4.60 29.20
C THR A 75 -3.90 -3.21 29.77
N TYR A 76 -4.84 -2.50 30.40
CA TYR A 76 -4.55 -1.28 31.19
C TYR A 76 -5.30 -1.20 32.52
N ARG A 77 -4.64 -0.58 33.52
CA ARG A 77 -5.25 0.01 34.72
C ARG A 77 -5.72 1.43 34.39
N VAL A 78 -6.95 1.77 34.77
CA VAL A 78 -7.51 3.13 34.64
C VAL A 78 -7.02 3.97 35.81
N ILE A 79 -6.31 5.07 35.55
CA ILE A 79 -6.10 6.14 36.54
C ILE A 79 -7.04 7.28 36.14
N GLN A 80 -8.09 7.49 36.93
CA GLN A 80 -9.02 8.61 36.78
C GLN A 80 -8.42 9.83 37.45
N ASP A 81 -8.05 10.84 36.68
CA ASP A 81 -7.85 12.19 37.23
C ASP A 81 -8.94 13.14 36.70
N ASN A 82 -9.66 13.71 37.67
CA ASN A 82 -10.82 14.59 37.52
C ASN A 82 -10.45 15.99 36.98
N LYS A 83 -9.98 16.09 35.73
CA LYS A 83 -9.89 17.39 35.04
C LYS A 83 -10.45 17.29 33.63
N ALA A 84 -11.43 18.15 33.37
CA ALA A 84 -12.13 18.29 32.11
C ALA A 84 -11.17 18.35 30.91
N ILE A 85 -11.42 17.48 29.92
CA ILE A 85 -10.97 17.60 28.52
C ILE A 85 -9.47 17.97 28.36
N ALA A 86 -8.57 17.06 28.71
CA ALA A 86 -7.19 17.07 28.22
C ALA A 86 -6.66 15.63 28.11
N GLY A 87 -5.81 15.40 27.10
CA GLY A 87 -5.49 14.10 26.52
C GLY A 87 -5.20 12.97 27.50
N ARG A 88 -5.83 11.82 27.22
CA ARG A 88 -5.57 10.55 27.90
C ARG A 88 -4.19 10.01 27.48
N SER A 89 -3.36 9.70 28.46
CA SER A 89 -2.02 9.09 28.29
C SER A 89 -2.15 7.57 28.42
N PHE A 90 -1.58 6.81 27.48
CA PHE A 90 -1.48 5.35 27.56
C PHE A 90 0.00 4.95 27.64
N GLU A 91 0.34 3.96 28.46
CA GLU A 91 1.71 3.45 28.59
C GLU A 91 1.78 1.99 28.15
N LYS A 92 2.71 1.66 27.25
CA LYS A 92 3.11 0.27 26.98
C LYS A 92 4.64 0.21 26.96
N LYS A 93 5.25 -0.60 27.83
CA LYS A 93 6.72 -0.83 27.88
C LYS A 93 7.56 0.47 27.87
N GLY A 94 7.23 1.45 28.70
CA GLY A 94 7.98 2.73 28.77
C GLY A 94 7.84 3.63 27.53
N VAL A 95 6.96 3.31 26.58
CA VAL A 95 6.60 4.17 25.46
C VAL A 95 5.24 4.80 25.76
N GLN A 96 5.25 6.10 26.06
CA GLN A 96 4.05 6.91 26.16
C GLN A 96 3.33 6.94 24.80
N LEU A 97 2.20 6.25 24.70
CA LEU A 97 1.22 6.37 23.63
C LEU A 97 0.48 7.69 23.83
N HIS A 98 1.05 8.72 23.23
CA HIS A 98 0.60 10.10 23.31
C HIS A 98 -0.80 10.28 22.67
N SER A 99 -1.76 10.68 23.51
CA SER A 99 -3.02 11.38 23.24
C SER A 99 -3.85 10.96 22.02
N GLU A 100 -5.06 10.47 22.25
CA GLU A 100 -6.15 10.49 21.27
C GLU A 100 -6.26 11.89 20.62
N VAL A 101 -5.92 11.98 19.33
CA VAL A 101 -5.97 13.26 18.63
C VAL A 101 -7.35 13.40 18.00
N PHE A 102 -8.14 14.37 18.47
CA PHE A 102 -9.42 14.67 17.84
C PHE A 102 -9.23 15.06 16.36
N CYS A 103 -10.01 14.45 15.48
CA CYS A 103 -10.09 14.85 14.09
C CYS A 103 -11.27 15.83 13.94
N LYS A 104 -10.98 17.11 13.70
CA LYS A 104 -12.01 18.13 13.50
C LYS A 104 -12.91 17.83 12.29
N THR A 105 -12.31 17.33 11.21
CA THR A 105 -13.02 17.02 9.96
C THR A 105 -14.02 15.88 10.12
N CYS A 106 -13.61 14.78 10.75
CA CYS A 106 -14.48 13.61 10.90
C CYS A 106 -15.29 13.62 12.21
N GLY A 107 -14.98 14.52 13.15
CA GLY A 107 -15.65 14.63 14.44
C GLY A 107 -15.44 13.42 15.36
N ILE A 108 -14.28 12.76 15.28
CA ILE A 108 -13.94 11.58 16.09
C ILE A 108 -12.62 11.73 16.83
N PHE A 109 -12.51 11.09 18.00
CA PHE A 109 -11.21 10.83 18.63
C PHE A 109 -10.53 9.69 17.91
N ARG A 110 -9.32 9.94 17.40
CA ARG A 110 -8.56 8.93 16.63
C ARG A 110 -7.93 7.91 17.59
N PRO A 111 -8.23 6.61 17.46
CA PRO A 111 -7.47 5.57 18.11
C PRO A 111 -6.00 5.60 17.67
N SER A 112 -5.11 4.91 18.40
CA SER A 112 -3.71 4.76 17.99
C SER A 112 -3.58 4.18 16.58
N GLY A 113 -2.57 4.61 15.82
CA GLY A 113 -2.37 4.20 14.43
C GLY A 113 -3.34 4.83 13.41
N THR A 114 -4.47 5.42 13.85
CA THR A 114 -5.44 6.04 12.95
C THR A 114 -4.93 7.38 12.42
N SER A 115 -5.16 7.66 11.14
CA SER A 115 -4.88 8.98 10.56
C SER A 115 -5.98 9.43 9.60
N HIS A 116 -6.22 10.74 9.58
CA HIS A 116 -7.10 11.35 8.59
C HIS A 116 -6.34 11.48 7.26
N CYS A 117 -6.86 10.83 6.23
CA CYS A 117 -6.41 11.01 4.86
C CYS A 117 -7.17 12.19 4.24
N ARG A 118 -6.44 13.21 3.77
CA ARG A 118 -7.04 14.38 3.13
C ARG A 118 -7.63 14.04 1.75
N GLU A 119 -6.95 13.17 0.98
CA GLU A 119 -7.41 12.73 -0.34
C GLU A 119 -8.73 11.96 -0.25
N CYS A 120 -8.86 11.04 0.71
CA CYS A 120 -10.10 10.28 0.94
C CYS A 120 -11.11 11.05 1.82
N ASN A 121 -10.71 12.17 2.43
CA ASN A 121 -11.47 12.93 3.43
C ASN A 121 -12.05 12.07 4.57
N GLN A 122 -11.31 11.05 5.01
CA GLN A 122 -11.76 10.06 5.96
C GLN A 122 -10.64 9.64 6.92
N CYS A 123 -11.00 9.23 8.14
CA CYS A 123 -10.06 8.62 9.08
C CYS A 123 -9.94 7.12 8.79
N ILE A 124 -8.73 6.65 8.56
CA ILE A 124 -8.44 5.24 8.27
C ILE A 124 -7.71 4.62 9.47
N ALA A 125 -8.20 3.49 9.95
CA ALA A 125 -7.59 2.70 11.02
C ALA A 125 -6.26 2.10 10.57
N VAL A 126 -5.25 2.15 11.44
CA VAL A 126 -3.86 1.71 11.17
C VAL A 126 -3.40 2.13 9.77
N MET A 127 -3.61 3.41 9.45
CA MET A 127 -3.35 3.94 8.11
C MET A 127 -1.86 3.83 7.77
N ASP A 128 -1.55 3.15 6.67
CA ASP A 128 -0.21 3.10 6.11
C ASP A 128 0.02 4.33 5.21
N HIS A 129 -0.61 4.38 4.05
CA HIS A 129 -0.50 5.51 3.14
C HIS A 129 -1.76 5.68 2.28
N HIS A 130 -1.86 6.79 1.56
CA HIS A 130 -2.79 6.91 0.45
C HIS A 130 -2.05 6.51 -0.83
N CYS A 131 -2.46 5.40 -1.45
CA CYS A 131 -1.81 4.91 -2.66
C CYS A 131 -2.47 5.58 -3.87
N VAL A 132 -1.72 6.49 -4.51
CA VAL A 132 -2.18 7.17 -5.72
C VAL A 132 -2.43 6.20 -6.87
N TRP A 133 -1.70 5.08 -6.92
CA TRP A 133 -1.86 4.04 -7.95
C TRP A 133 -3.14 3.25 -7.78
N LEU A 134 -3.60 3.05 -6.54
CA LEU A 134 -4.84 2.34 -6.28
C LEU A 134 -6.02 3.28 -6.10
N SER A 135 -5.76 4.61 -6.11
CA SER A 135 -6.76 5.63 -5.80
C SER A 135 -7.48 5.37 -4.48
N ASN A 136 -6.79 4.75 -3.53
CA ASN A 136 -7.37 4.34 -2.25
C ASN A 136 -6.32 4.39 -1.15
N CYS A 137 -6.78 4.50 0.09
CA CYS A 137 -5.91 4.29 1.24
C CYS A 137 -5.52 2.82 1.37
N ILE A 138 -4.31 2.60 1.87
CA ILE A 138 -3.86 1.31 2.38
C ILE A 138 -3.90 1.40 3.90
N GLY A 139 -4.73 0.56 4.50
CA GLY A 139 -4.93 0.45 5.94
C GLY A 139 -5.06 -1.01 6.35
N GLU A 140 -5.34 -1.26 7.62
CA GLU A 140 -5.30 -2.59 8.23
C GLU A 140 -6.03 -3.67 7.41
N VAL A 141 -7.22 -3.34 6.89
CA VAL A 141 -8.12 -4.30 6.25
C VAL A 141 -7.63 -4.73 4.88
N ASN A 142 -7.13 -3.78 4.08
CA ASN A 142 -6.71 -4.05 2.69
C ASN A 142 -5.19 -4.22 2.53
N TYR A 143 -4.42 -4.08 3.61
CA TYR A 143 -2.96 -4.24 3.59
C TYR A 143 -2.49 -5.61 3.04
N PRO A 144 -3.08 -6.76 3.42
CA PRO A 144 -2.64 -8.05 2.88
C PRO A 144 -2.83 -8.16 1.36
N TYR A 145 -3.90 -7.57 0.83
CA TYR A 145 -4.16 -7.55 -0.61
C TYR A 145 -3.16 -6.66 -1.35
N PHE A 146 -2.78 -5.52 -0.76
CA PHE A 146 -1.69 -4.69 -1.27
C PHE A 146 -0.36 -5.44 -1.34
N MET A 147 -0.02 -6.22 -0.31
CA MET A 147 1.19 -7.06 -0.32
C MET A 147 1.12 -8.16 -1.38
N ASN A 148 -0.05 -8.78 -1.57
CA ASN A 148 -0.26 -9.76 -2.63
C ASN A 148 -0.17 -9.15 -4.04
N LEU A 149 -0.66 -7.93 -4.23
CA LEU A 149 -0.49 -7.22 -5.50
C LEU A 149 1.00 -7.03 -5.81
N LEU A 150 1.78 -6.51 -4.85
CA LEU A 150 3.21 -6.31 -5.04
C LEU A 150 3.97 -7.62 -5.29
N SER A 151 3.63 -8.71 -4.60
CA SER A 151 4.31 -10.00 -4.78
C SER A 151 4.04 -10.61 -6.16
N ILE A 152 2.80 -10.50 -6.66
CA ILE A 152 2.43 -10.99 -8.00
C ILE A 152 3.08 -10.12 -9.07
N GLU A 153 3.15 -8.80 -8.90
CA GLU A 153 3.88 -7.90 -9.79
C GLU A 153 5.38 -8.22 -9.85
N CYS A 154 6.01 -8.51 -8.70
CA CYS A 154 7.39 -9.00 -8.65
C CYS A 154 7.56 -10.29 -9.45
N LEU A 155 6.68 -11.27 -9.25
CA LEU A 155 6.74 -12.54 -9.97
C LEU A 155 6.56 -12.35 -11.48
N ARG A 156 5.60 -11.53 -11.89
CA ARG A 156 5.33 -11.22 -13.31
C ARG A 156 6.53 -10.54 -13.96
N GLY A 157 7.10 -9.53 -13.31
CA GLY A 157 8.31 -8.84 -13.77
C GLY A 157 9.51 -9.79 -13.88
N LEU A 158 9.71 -10.66 -12.89
CA LEU A 158 10.77 -11.66 -12.89
C LEU A 158 10.63 -12.64 -14.06
N ILE A 159 9.41 -13.15 -14.32
CA ILE A 159 9.14 -14.03 -15.46
C ILE A 159 9.49 -13.33 -16.78
N LEU A 160 9.09 -12.07 -16.94
CA LEU A 160 9.42 -11.30 -18.13
C LEU A 160 10.94 -11.12 -18.29
N VAL A 161 11.65 -10.67 -17.24
CA VAL A 161 13.11 -10.46 -17.29
C VAL A 161 13.84 -11.77 -17.60
N VAL A 162 13.51 -12.87 -16.91
CA VAL A 162 14.11 -14.18 -17.16
C VAL A 162 13.85 -14.62 -18.59
N TYR A 163 12.61 -14.53 -19.08
CA TYR A 163 12.27 -14.90 -20.45
C TYR A 163 13.08 -14.10 -21.46
N ARG A 164 13.22 -12.78 -21.27
CA ARG A 164 13.98 -11.90 -22.17
C ARG A 164 15.48 -12.21 -22.16
N CYS A 165 16.06 -12.53 -21.01
CA CYS A 165 17.46 -12.94 -20.89
C CYS A 165 17.76 -14.31 -21.52
N MET A 166 16.75 -15.17 -21.66
CA MET A 166 16.88 -16.48 -22.31
C MET A 166 16.76 -16.41 -23.84
N GLN A 167 16.34 -15.27 -24.40
CA GLN A 167 16.29 -15.09 -25.85
C GLN A 167 17.68 -14.83 -26.43
N PRO A 168 17.94 -15.22 -27.68
CA PRO A 168 19.18 -14.86 -28.36
C PRO A 168 19.30 -13.34 -28.46
N PHE A 169 20.42 -12.81 -27.98
CA PHE A 169 20.69 -11.37 -28.05
C PHE A 169 20.98 -10.99 -29.51
N PRO A 170 20.25 -10.00 -30.08
CA PRO A 170 20.55 -9.51 -31.41
C PRO A 170 21.92 -8.84 -31.41
N GLU A 171 22.61 -8.82 -32.56
CA GLU A 171 23.83 -8.04 -32.72
C GLU A 171 23.56 -6.57 -32.40
N PHE A 172 24.49 -5.93 -31.67
CA PHE A 172 24.38 -4.53 -31.29
C PHE A 172 24.56 -3.62 -32.51
N THR A 173 23.47 -3.46 -33.25
CA THR A 173 23.36 -2.67 -34.47
C THR A 173 22.27 -1.62 -34.32
N PHE A 174 22.33 -0.54 -35.11
CA PHE A 174 21.29 0.50 -35.16
C PHE A 174 20.06 0.07 -35.98
N THR A 175 19.68 -1.22 -35.87
CA THR A 175 18.45 -1.74 -36.46
C THR A 175 17.30 -1.56 -35.46
N GLN A 176 16.08 -1.33 -35.97
CA GLN A 176 14.89 -1.17 -35.13
C GLN A 176 14.71 -2.37 -34.17
N LYS A 177 14.94 -3.60 -34.65
CA LYS A 177 14.81 -4.82 -33.84
C LYS A 177 15.80 -4.86 -32.67
N SER A 178 17.08 -4.57 -32.93
CA SER A 178 18.13 -4.48 -31.89
C SER A 178 17.79 -3.40 -30.87
N ILE A 179 17.50 -2.18 -31.32
CA ILE A 179 17.17 -1.04 -30.46
C ILE A 179 15.96 -1.35 -29.56
N CYS A 180 14.85 -1.82 -30.15
CA CYS A 180 13.66 -2.17 -29.38
C CYS A 180 13.94 -3.28 -28.36
N PHE A 181 14.75 -4.28 -28.72
CA PHE A 181 15.08 -5.38 -27.81
C PHE A 181 15.80 -4.88 -26.56
N TYR A 182 16.86 -4.07 -26.71
CA TYR A 182 17.65 -3.56 -25.59
C TYR A 182 16.89 -2.54 -24.74
N ILE A 183 16.12 -1.65 -25.36
CA ILE A 183 15.30 -0.67 -24.62
C ILE A 183 14.26 -1.40 -23.75
N THR A 184 13.55 -2.38 -24.30
CA THR A 184 12.51 -3.09 -23.56
C THR A 184 13.09 -4.02 -22.50
N LEU A 185 14.26 -4.60 -22.74
CA LEU A 185 15.00 -5.36 -21.74
C LEU A 185 15.42 -4.46 -20.57
N LEU A 186 16.02 -3.30 -20.85
CA LEU A 186 16.42 -2.33 -19.83
C LEU A 186 15.22 -1.84 -19.01
N TRP A 187 14.13 -1.48 -19.70
CA TRP A 187 12.90 -1.04 -19.05
C TRP A 187 12.32 -2.13 -18.13
N SER A 188 12.26 -3.38 -18.61
CA SER A 188 11.76 -4.51 -17.83
C SER A 188 12.59 -4.75 -16.57
N PHE A 189 13.91 -4.63 -16.67
CA PHE A 189 14.81 -4.76 -15.53
C PHE A 189 14.62 -3.63 -14.52
N MET A 190 14.58 -2.38 -14.97
CA MET A 190 14.39 -1.20 -14.12
C MET A 190 13.05 -1.25 -13.37
N LEU A 191 11.96 -1.58 -14.06
CA LEU A 191 10.63 -1.66 -13.45
C LEU A 191 10.57 -2.82 -12.44
N THR A 192 11.07 -4.00 -12.81
CA THR A 192 11.10 -5.17 -11.91
C THR A 192 11.93 -4.90 -10.66
N ALA A 193 13.09 -4.25 -10.81
CA ALA A 193 13.94 -3.86 -9.69
C ALA A 193 13.23 -2.85 -8.77
N PHE A 194 12.57 -1.85 -9.33
CA PHE A 194 11.81 -0.87 -8.56
C PHE A 194 10.68 -1.51 -7.75
N ILE A 195 9.85 -2.33 -8.39
CA ILE A 195 8.74 -3.01 -7.70
C ILE A 195 9.25 -3.99 -6.63
N SER A 196 10.35 -4.72 -6.92
CA SER A 196 10.98 -5.62 -5.96
C SER A 196 11.57 -4.89 -4.76
N ALA A 197 12.15 -3.71 -4.97
CA ALA A 197 12.63 -2.86 -3.89
C ALA A 197 11.47 -2.34 -3.01
N LEU A 198 10.36 -1.94 -3.62
CA LEU A 198 9.14 -1.55 -2.88
C LEU A 198 8.58 -2.72 -2.07
N PHE A 199 8.43 -3.89 -2.67
CA PHE A 199 7.96 -5.09 -1.97
C PHE A 199 8.87 -5.45 -0.80
N GLY A 200 10.18 -5.45 -1.01
CA GLY A 200 11.17 -5.71 0.04
C GLY A 200 11.10 -4.68 1.18
N TYR A 201 10.92 -3.40 0.85
CA TYR A 201 10.76 -2.34 1.84
C TYR A 201 9.50 -2.53 2.70
N PHE A 202 8.34 -2.78 2.09
CA PHE A 202 7.11 -3.01 2.84
C PHE A 202 7.18 -4.32 3.64
N MET A 203 7.76 -5.39 3.08
CA MET A 203 7.97 -6.64 3.81
C MET A 203 8.82 -6.41 5.07
N TRP A 204 9.92 -5.67 4.95
CA TRP A 204 10.77 -5.31 6.09
C TRP A 204 10.02 -4.51 7.16
N LEU A 205 9.19 -3.54 6.75
CA LEU A 205 8.34 -2.79 7.68
C LEU A 205 7.37 -3.69 8.45
N ASN A 206 6.70 -4.63 7.76
CA ASN A 206 5.80 -5.60 8.40
C ASN A 206 6.53 -6.47 9.42
N LEU A 207 7.71 -6.98 9.06
CA LEU A 207 8.54 -7.78 9.96
C LEU A 207 8.97 -7.01 11.22
N LYS A 208 9.07 -5.67 11.13
CA LYS A 208 9.35 -4.79 12.27
C LYS A 208 8.09 -4.30 12.99
N GLY A 209 6.90 -4.63 12.49
CA GLY A 209 5.62 -4.19 13.05
C GLY A 209 5.34 -2.70 12.86
N TYR A 210 5.90 -2.08 11.82
CA TYR A 210 5.67 -0.66 11.50
C TYR A 210 4.80 -0.49 10.26
N THR A 211 3.95 0.54 10.26
CA THR A 211 3.43 1.11 9.02
C THR A 211 4.46 2.10 8.44
N SER A 212 4.44 2.33 7.13
CA SER A 212 5.34 3.29 6.46
C SER A 212 5.21 4.69 7.07
N ARG A 213 3.97 5.12 7.34
CA ARG A 213 3.68 6.38 8.02
C ARG A 213 4.17 6.42 9.47
N ALA A 214 4.08 5.32 10.21
CA ALA A 214 4.62 5.27 11.57
C ALA A 214 6.14 5.39 11.57
N TYR A 215 6.81 4.78 10.58
CA TYR A 215 8.26 4.84 10.43
C TYR A 215 8.75 6.24 10.02
N CYS A 216 8.08 6.91 9.07
CA CYS A 216 8.49 8.23 8.59
C CYS A 216 8.12 9.38 9.53
N LYS A 217 7.27 9.17 10.54
CA LYS A 217 6.98 10.22 11.52
C LYS A 217 8.23 10.46 12.38
N PRO A 218 8.69 11.71 12.52
CA PRO A 218 9.78 12.00 13.44
C PRO A 218 9.36 11.55 14.84
N LYS A 219 10.19 10.71 15.46
CA LYS A 219 10.01 10.38 16.88
C LYS A 219 10.10 11.69 17.64
N LYS A 220 9.02 12.10 18.30
CA LYS A 220 9.09 13.25 19.20
C LYS A 220 10.20 12.94 20.21
N VAL A 221 11.20 13.81 20.28
CA VAL A 221 12.19 13.77 21.36
C VAL A 221 11.38 13.86 22.64
N GLN A 222 11.44 12.83 23.48
CA GLN A 222 10.95 12.95 24.84
C GLN A 222 11.77 14.06 25.48
N CYS A 223 11.16 15.21 25.75
CA CYS A 223 11.73 16.15 26.69
C CYS A 223 11.90 15.36 27.98
N LYS A 224 13.15 15.07 28.36
CA LYS A 224 13.46 14.62 29.71
C LYS A 224 13.12 15.79 30.61
N ASP A 225 12.16 15.57 31.50
CA ASP A 225 11.90 16.45 32.63
C ASP A 225 13.15 16.60 33.51
#